data_AF-A0A967X7X8-F1
#
_entry.id   AF-A0A967X7X8-F1
#
_cell.length_a   1.000
_cell.length_b   1.000
_cell.length_c   1.000
_cell.angle_alpha   90.00
_cell.angle_beta   90.00
_cell.angle_gamma   90.00
#
_symmetry.space_group_name_H-M   'P 1'
#
loop_
_entity.id
_entity.type
_entity.pdbx_description
1 polymer ?
#
loop_
_entity_poly.entity_id
_entity_poly.type
_entity_poly.pdbx_seq_one_letter_code
_entity_poly.pdbx_strand_id
1 'polypeptide(L)'
;ERWLSYCSDASGQFEVYVVPFQEEGMPWQVSISGGCNSRWSADGSRLYFVGVDGWLYEVDVEAGEEFSTGQPRRLFYARTDREVANAGFALLPDGTFLLNRRIDDAGEPVTVVLGWEGMLDGFD
;
A
#
# COMPACT_ATOMS: atom_id res chain seq x y z
N GLU A 1 5.26 -22.16 -4.02
CA GLU A 1 5.36 -21.79 -2.59
C GLU A 1 4.57 -20.52 -2.33
N ARG A 2 4.23 -20.23 -1.06
CA ARG A 2 3.47 -19.03 -0.69
C ARG A 2 4.31 -18.21 0.29
N TRP A 3 4.29 -16.90 0.14
CA TRP A 3 5.08 -15.97 0.95
C TRP A 3 4.17 -14.98 1.65
N LEU A 4 4.49 -14.65 2.90
CA LEU A 4 3.78 -13.65 3.70
C LEU A 4 4.67 -12.43 3.88
N SER A 5 4.16 -11.26 3.53
CA SER A 5 4.79 -9.99 3.87
C SER A 5 4.15 -9.37 5.10
N TYR A 6 4.94 -8.79 5.99
CA TYR A 6 4.44 -8.11 7.20
C TYR A 6 5.31 -6.90 7.56
N CYS A 7 4.76 -5.99 8.37
CA CYS A 7 5.51 -4.86 8.91
C CYS A 7 5.92 -5.15 10.37
N SER A 8 7.19 -4.90 10.72
CA SER A 8 7.71 -5.10 12.07
C SER A 8 8.84 -4.11 12.36
N ASP A 9 9.03 -3.78 13.63
CA ASP A 9 10.09 -2.93 14.14
C ASP A 9 11.31 -3.70 14.68
N ALA A 10 11.48 -4.96 14.29
CA ALA A 10 12.55 -5.85 14.78
C ALA A 10 13.97 -5.31 14.58
N SER A 11 14.19 -4.44 13.59
CA SER A 11 15.48 -3.75 13.35
C SER A 11 15.64 -2.43 14.13
N GLY A 12 14.64 -2.03 14.92
CA GLY A 12 14.57 -0.75 15.64
C GLY A 12 13.71 0.32 14.95
N GLN A 13 13.20 0.05 13.76
CA GLN A 13 12.21 0.88 13.06
C GLN A 13 11.29 -0.01 12.20
N PHE A 14 10.09 0.47 11.89
CA PHE A 14 9.16 -0.30 11.05
C PHE A 14 9.72 -0.56 9.65
N GLU A 15 9.93 -1.83 9.34
CA GLU A 15 10.37 -2.33 8.04
C GLU A 15 9.41 -3.41 7.52
N VAL A 16 9.42 -3.62 6.21
CA VAL A 16 8.74 -4.72 5.54
C VAL A 16 9.65 -5.95 5.57
N TYR A 17 9.09 -7.04 6.07
CA TYR A 17 9.71 -8.36 6.10
C TYR A 17 8.88 -9.35 5.27
N VAL A 18 9.53 -10.41 4.78
CA VAL A 18 8.89 -11.54 4.11
C VAL A 18 9.32 -12.85 4.76
N VAL A 19 8.40 -13.81 4.86
CA VAL A 19 8.62 -15.15 5.41
C VAL A 19 7.83 -16.20 4.63
N PRO A 20 8.25 -17.48 4.59
CA PRO A 20 7.47 -18.56 4.02
C PRO A 20 6.12 -18.67 4.73
N PHE A 21 5.08 -18.91 3.96
CA PHE A 21 3.76 -19.18 4.51
C PHE A 21 3.62 -20.68 4.78
N GLN A 22 3.47 -21.04 6.06
CA GLN A 22 3.34 -22.42 6.58
C GLN A 22 4.63 -23.23 6.74
N GLU A 23 5.79 -22.62 6.47
CA GLU A 23 7.10 -23.24 6.71
C GLU A 23 7.88 -22.40 7.72
N GLU A 24 8.78 -23.07 8.46
CA GLU A 24 9.70 -22.38 9.36
C GLU A 24 10.81 -21.74 8.53
N GLY A 25 11.12 -20.48 8.82
CA GLY A 25 12.16 -19.75 8.10
C GLY A 25 12.51 -18.44 8.81
N MET A 26 13.73 -17.98 8.60
CA MET A 26 14.13 -16.64 9.04
C MET A 26 13.49 -15.60 8.13
N PRO A 27 13.00 -14.47 8.67
CA PRO A 27 12.43 -13.43 7.84
C PRO A 27 13.49 -12.71 7.02
N TRP A 28 13.17 -12.45 5.75
CA TRP A 28 13.96 -11.59 4.88
C TRP A 28 13.51 -10.14 5.06
N GLN A 29 14.44 -9.26 5.44
CA GLN A 29 14.17 -7.83 5.45
C GLN A 29 14.19 -7.30 4.01
N VAL A 30 13.09 -6.67 3.60
CA VAL A 30 12.92 -6.17 2.23
C VAL A 30 13.22 -4.69 2.12
N SER A 31 12.72 -3.88 3.06
CA SER A 31 12.97 -2.45 3.09
C SER A 31 14.24 -2.11 3.88
N ILE A 32 14.90 -1.03 3.50
CA ILE A 32 16.24 -0.65 4.01
C ILE A 32 16.25 0.71 4.74
N SER A 33 15.12 1.43 4.77
CA SER A 33 15.03 2.78 5.32
C SER A 33 13.62 3.08 5.81
N GLY A 34 12.98 2.07 6.39
CA GLY A 34 11.62 2.11 6.87
C GLY A 34 10.56 1.86 5.80
N GLY A 35 9.45 1.28 6.21
CA GLY A 35 8.25 1.14 5.38
C GLY A 35 7.23 0.17 5.95
N CYS A 36 5.99 0.30 5.48
CA CYS A 36 4.88 -0.61 5.80
C CYS A 36 3.91 -0.68 4.60
N ASN A 37 2.70 -1.23 4.83
CA ASN A 37 1.58 -1.26 3.88
C ASN A 37 1.91 -1.99 2.58
N SER A 38 2.55 -3.16 2.69
CA SER A 38 3.02 -3.89 1.51
C SER A 38 1.92 -4.65 0.76
N ARG A 39 2.08 -4.78 -0.56
CA ARG A 39 1.20 -5.51 -1.48
C ARG A 39 2.01 -6.27 -2.53
N TRP A 40 1.66 -7.53 -2.74
CA TRP A 40 2.23 -8.34 -3.80
C TRP A 40 1.60 -7.99 -5.15
N SER A 41 2.40 -8.01 -6.21
CA SER A 41 1.94 -8.14 -7.59
C SER A 41 1.09 -9.41 -7.76
N ALA A 42 0.22 -9.42 -8.78
CA ALA A 42 -0.67 -10.55 -9.05
C ALA A 42 0.08 -11.85 -9.41
N ASP A 43 1.25 -11.74 -10.04
CA ASP A 43 2.13 -12.87 -10.36
C ASP A 43 3.10 -13.21 -9.23
N GLY A 44 3.16 -12.39 -8.17
CA GLY A 44 4.03 -12.60 -7.01
C GLY A 44 5.50 -12.28 -7.25
N SER A 45 5.90 -11.77 -8.43
CA SER A 45 7.31 -11.51 -8.74
C SER A 45 7.81 -10.17 -8.21
N ARG A 46 6.91 -9.37 -7.63
CA ARG A 46 7.20 -8.04 -7.07
C ARG A 46 6.44 -7.76 -5.80
N LEU A 47 7.08 -7.03 -4.90
CA LEU A 47 6.47 -6.49 -3.69
C LEU A 47 6.51 -4.95 -3.73
N TYR A 48 5.38 -4.33 -3.43
CA TYR A 48 5.23 -2.88 -3.34
C TYR A 48 5.04 -2.49 -1.88
N PHE A 49 5.58 -1.34 -1.46
CA PHE A 49 5.39 -0.83 -0.10
C PHE A 49 5.54 0.68 -0.03
N VAL A 50 5.04 1.29 1.04
CA VAL A 50 5.18 2.73 1.30
C VAL A 50 6.31 2.94 2.28
N GLY A 51 7.33 3.73 1.89
CA GLY A 51 8.41 4.13 2.75
C GLY A 51 7.99 5.22 3.74
N VAL A 52 8.76 5.38 4.83
CA VAL A 52 8.52 6.45 5.81
C VAL A 52 8.67 7.86 5.23
N ASP A 53 9.35 7.97 4.10
CA ASP A 53 9.50 9.21 3.32
C ASP A 53 8.29 9.50 2.41
N GLY A 54 7.24 8.68 2.47
CA GLY A 54 5.99 8.83 1.70
C GLY A 54 6.08 8.41 0.24
N TRP A 55 7.21 7.84 -0.20
CA TRP A 55 7.33 7.27 -1.54
C TRP A 55 6.81 5.84 -1.57
N LEU A 56 6.15 5.49 -2.69
CA LEU A 56 5.88 4.10 -3.02
C LEU A 56 7.16 3.49 -3.63
N TYR A 57 7.54 2.33 -3.11
CA TYR A 57 8.67 1.53 -3.60
C TYR A 57 8.17 0.23 -4.22
N GLU A 58 8.95 -0.28 -5.16
CA GLU A 58 8.83 -1.61 -5.75
C GLU A 58 10.14 -2.36 -5.52
N VAL A 59 10.06 -3.67 -5.33
CA VAL A 59 11.21 -4.57 -5.32
C VAL A 59 10.86 -5.83 -6.09
N ASP A 60 11.82 -6.31 -6.88
CA ASP A 60 11.70 -7.62 -7.53
C ASP A 60 11.95 -8.73 -6.49
N VAL A 61 11.21 -9.82 -6.60
CA VAL A 61 11.25 -10.97 -5.70
C VAL A 61 11.47 -12.23 -6.52
N GLU A 62 12.50 -12.99 -6.18
CA GLU A 62 12.74 -14.32 -6.72
C GLU A 62 12.45 -15.35 -5.64
N ALA A 63 11.38 -16.10 -5.84
CA ALA A 63 10.89 -17.15 -4.94
C ALA A 63 11.12 -18.54 -5.57
N GLY A 64 12.37 -18.81 -5.95
CA GLY A 64 12.82 -20.10 -6.49
C GLY A 64 13.21 -21.07 -5.38
N GLU A 65 14.27 -21.87 -5.58
CA GLU A 65 14.81 -22.75 -4.51
C GLU A 65 15.28 -21.97 -3.27
N GLU A 66 15.73 -20.73 -3.48
CA GLU A 66 16.04 -19.77 -2.41
C GLU A 66 15.27 -18.48 -2.66
N PHE A 67 14.82 -17.86 -1.56
CA PHE A 67 14.18 -16.55 -1.63
C PHE A 67 15.21 -15.44 -1.66
N SER A 68 15.07 -14.54 -2.63
CA SER A 68 15.87 -13.33 -2.72
C SER A 68 15.06 -12.13 -3.20
N THR A 69 15.57 -10.94 -2.91
CA THR A 69 14.94 -9.67 -3.29
C THR A 69 15.96 -8.75 -3.93
N GLY A 70 15.54 -7.98 -4.94
CA GLY A 70 16.32 -6.90 -5.52
C GLY A 70 16.48 -5.70 -4.57
N GLN A 71 17.05 -4.60 -5.09
CA GLN A 71 17.09 -3.33 -4.36
C GLN A 71 15.76 -2.58 -4.52
N PRO A 72 15.18 -2.03 -3.43
CA PRO A 72 13.98 -1.21 -3.53
C PRO A 72 14.17 0.03 -4.42
N ARG A 73 13.26 0.20 -5.38
CA ARG A 73 13.24 1.32 -6.34
C ARG A 73 12.01 2.18 -6.14
N ARG A 74 12.19 3.50 -6.11
CA ARG A 74 11.08 4.47 -6.00
C ARG A 74 10.25 4.50 -7.26
N LEU A 75 8.93 4.57 -7.11
CA LEU A 75 7.99 4.76 -8.21
C LEU A 75 7.48 6.21 -8.26
N PHE A 76 6.66 6.59 -7.28
CA PHE A 76 6.08 7.93 -7.18
C PHE A 76 5.75 8.28 -5.73
N TYR A 77 5.54 9.55 -5.48
CA TYR A 77 5.19 10.06 -4.15
C TYR A 77 3.71 9.79 -3.85
N ALA A 78 3.42 9.02 -2.80
CA ALA A 78 2.08 8.54 -2.48
C ALA A 78 1.29 9.50 -1.55
N ARG A 79 1.91 10.60 -1.07
CA ARG A 79 1.32 11.55 -0.09
C ARG A 79 0.61 10.82 1.05
N THR A 80 1.40 10.18 1.89
CA THR A 80 0.92 9.54 3.13
C THR A 80 1.18 10.49 4.29
N ASP A 81 0.51 11.64 4.34
CA ASP A 81 0.52 12.45 5.55
C ASP A 81 -0.02 11.59 6.70
N ARG A 82 0.71 11.55 7.81
CA ARG A 82 0.46 10.64 8.95
C ARG A 82 -0.96 10.76 9.54
N GLU A 83 -1.68 11.84 9.26
CA GLU A 83 -3.09 12.03 9.65
C GLU A 83 -4.03 11.12 8.86
N VAL A 84 -3.68 10.75 7.63
CA VAL A 84 -4.34 9.68 6.89
C VAL A 84 -3.71 8.37 7.36
N ALA A 85 -4.06 7.94 8.57
CA ALA A 85 -3.63 6.67 9.16
C ALA A 85 -3.98 5.42 8.28
N ASN A 86 -4.67 5.63 7.16
CA ASN A 86 -5.02 4.65 6.13
C ASN A 86 -4.49 5.05 4.75
N ALA A 87 -3.28 5.59 4.64
CA ALA A 87 -2.61 5.87 3.37
C ALA A 87 -2.16 4.60 2.62
N GLY A 88 -3.04 3.59 2.62
CA GLY A 88 -2.91 2.40 1.81
C GLY A 88 -3.24 2.72 0.37
N PHE A 89 -2.52 2.07 -0.53
CA PHE A 89 -2.89 1.97 -1.93
C PHE A 89 -3.63 0.64 -2.15
N ALA A 90 -4.48 0.61 -3.17
CA ALA A 90 -4.89 -0.64 -3.78
C ALA A 90 -4.03 -0.89 -5.03
N LEU A 91 -3.64 -2.14 -5.23
CA LEU A 91 -2.97 -2.61 -6.44
C LEU A 91 -3.93 -3.55 -7.16
N LEU A 92 -4.24 -3.23 -8.40
CA LEU A 92 -5.09 -4.04 -9.26
C LEU A 92 -4.24 -5.07 -10.02
N PRO A 93 -4.84 -6.17 -10.51
CA PRO A 93 -4.09 -7.23 -11.20
C PRO A 93 -3.36 -6.78 -12.47
N ASP A 94 -3.82 -5.69 -13.11
CA ASP A 94 -3.18 -5.09 -14.29
C ASP A 94 -2.00 -4.18 -13.96
N GLY A 95 -1.65 -4.03 -12.68
CA GLY A 95 -0.60 -3.14 -12.19
C GLY A 95 -1.06 -1.70 -11.94
N THR A 96 -2.36 -1.41 -12.06
CA THR A 96 -2.91 -0.09 -11.75
C THR A 96 -2.92 0.16 -10.24
N PHE A 97 -2.53 1.37 -9.83
CA PHE A 97 -2.56 1.81 -8.44
C PHE A 97 -3.74 2.76 -8.18
N LEU A 98 -4.53 2.49 -7.14
CA LEU A 98 -5.50 3.44 -6.60
C LEU A 98 -4.97 4.05 -5.31
N LEU A 99 -4.92 5.38 -5.28
CA LEU A 99 -4.40 6.17 -4.17
C LEU A 99 -5.37 7.30 -3.88
N ASN A 100 -5.66 7.53 -2.60
CA ASN A 100 -6.37 8.73 -2.18
C ASN A 100 -5.39 9.91 -2.25
N ARG A 101 -5.69 10.89 -3.10
CA ARG A 101 -4.94 12.14 -3.13
C ARG A 101 -5.75 13.22 -2.47
N ARG A 102 -5.20 13.82 -1.41
CA ARG A 102 -5.70 15.10 -0.90
C ARG A 102 -5.55 16.14 -2.00
N ILE A 103 -6.66 16.76 -2.36
CA ILE A 103 -6.69 17.94 -3.22
C ILE A 103 -6.61 19.12 -2.24
N ASP A 104 -5.58 19.95 -2.38
CA ASP A 104 -5.30 21.05 -1.44
C ASP A 104 -6.25 22.25 -1.63
N ASP A 105 -7.10 22.23 -2.67
CA ASP A 105 -8.20 23.17 -2.85
C ASP A 105 -9.36 22.74 -1.97
N ALA A 106 -9.90 23.68 -1.18
CA ALA A 106 -11.14 23.49 -0.44
C ALA A 106 -12.19 22.96 -1.41
N GLY A 107 -12.52 21.67 -1.30
CA GLY A 107 -13.50 21.03 -2.17
C GLY A 107 -14.77 21.88 -2.18
N GLU A 108 -15.43 21.94 -3.34
CA GLU A 108 -16.74 22.57 -3.44
C GLU A 108 -17.62 22.08 -2.28
N PRO A 109 -18.33 22.98 -1.58
CA PRO A 109 -19.07 22.61 -0.39
C PRO A 109 -20.05 21.49 -0.71
N VAL A 110 -19.97 20.40 0.07
CA VAL A 110 -20.95 19.32 -0.02
C VAL A 110 -22.28 19.87 0.49
N THR A 111 -23.25 20.05 -0.40
CA THR A 111 -24.61 20.43 -0.02
C THR A 111 -25.37 19.19 0.42
N VAL A 112 -25.77 19.14 1.70
CA VAL A 112 -26.62 18.08 2.24
C VAL A 112 -28.07 18.54 2.10
N VAL A 113 -28.86 17.83 1.28
CA VAL A 113 -30.31 18.05 1.18
C VAL A 113 -31.01 17.14 2.18
N LEU A 114 -31.71 17.74 3.14
CA LEU A 114 -32.57 17.04 4.09
C LEU A 114 -34.02 17.09 3.59
N GLY A 115 -34.81 16.03 3.86
CA GLY A 115 -36.21 15.98 3.44
C GLY A 115 -36.43 15.82 1.93
N TRP A 116 -35.47 15.21 1.23
CA TRP A 116 -35.49 15.00 -0.23
C TRP A 116 -36.75 14.28 -0.73
N GLU A 117 -37.37 13.44 0.11
CA GLU A 117 -38.60 12.72 -0.20
C GLU A 117 -39.74 13.68 -0.57
N GLY A 118 -39.93 14.78 0.17
CA GLY A 118 -40.95 15.79 -0.13
C GLY A 118 -40.61 16.70 -1.31
N MET A 119 -39.40 16.61 -1.86
CA MET A 119 -38.99 17.33 -3.07
C MET A 119 -39.29 16.53 -4.34
N LEU A 120 -39.55 15.23 -4.23
CA LEU A 120 -39.94 14.37 -5.36
C LEU A 120 -41.42 14.51 -5.73
N ASP A 121 -42.26 14.98 -4.80
CA ASP A 121 -43.71 15.16 -5.01
C ASP A 121 -44.08 16.34 -5.95
N GLY A 122 -43.09 17.10 -6.45
CA GLY A 122 -43.28 18.26 -7.32
C GLY A 122 -42.97 18.03 -8.80
N PHE A 123 -42.62 16.81 -9.21
CA PHE A 123 -42.41 16.43 -10.60
C PHE A 123 -43.60 15.61 -11.12
N ASP A 124 -44.70 16.29 -11.44
CA ASP A 124 -45.82 15.77 -12.24
C ASP A 124 -45.88 16.52 -13.59
#